data_AF-A0A9P4W901-F1
#
_entry.id   AF-A0A9P4W901-F1
#
_cell.length_a   1.000
_cell.length_b   1.000
_cell.length_c   1.000
_cell.angle_alpha   90.00
_cell.angle_beta   90.00
_cell.angle_gamma   90.00
#
_symmetry.space_group_name_H-M   'P 1'
#
loop_
_entity.id
_entity.type
_entity.pdbx_description
1 polymer ?
#
loop_
_entity_poly.entity_id
_entity_poly.type
_entity_poly.pdbx_seq_one_letter_code
_entity_poly.pdbx_strand_id
1 'polypeptide(L)'
;MAYFNYRFFLITLVALAPVLLSVRLGKDNLAPSLSGQARVLYPGSDEFANASVRWSAAKSPAYSLIVKVATEADVQKTILYANQKGKSFLAVSGGHGTTSQIANAKGGIGIHLGRMNNISIVDDGEAALIEGGVQNGDLVSYLWARGKQTATTGCDCVGYIAPILGGGHGWLRGRYGLAADQLLSARLVLANGTVVEASEVENPDLFWALRGAGHNFGVVTQAKLRIYDVPPSERQWTASGFVFKEDKLEALFEVANEVLDDPERPAELTYYFVFAFNREVDAEQPIITLWVYYPSTRIPEKFDEQLRALIPVAVETSTTDLAGVNAHLLANKDGPACAEGLSRKLTPISLQHYPIPSIRRSFEIFANMPAALHDSVMFLENYPNDRVLEIDANSTAFPNRIGKILASPLMTYAPNASLDAVADGIIDDIRDALVKGSGSNLVAYINYAKGDESLEAVYGYEPWRLEKLRRLKKEFDPFGRFNFFAPIV
;
A
#
# COMPACT_ATOMS: atom_id res chain seq x y z
N MET A 1 24.71 -20.77 -0.99
CA MET A 1 24.70 -21.97 -0.12
C MET A 1 25.81 -21.84 0.90
N ALA A 2 25.49 -21.49 2.14
CA ALA A 2 26.43 -21.43 3.26
C ALA A 2 25.78 -22.12 4.48
N TYR A 3 26.47 -23.13 5.01
CA TYR A 3 26.02 -23.99 6.10
C TYR A 3 26.15 -23.28 7.46
N PHE A 4 25.07 -23.25 8.25
CA PHE A 4 25.11 -22.86 9.67
C PHE A 4 24.86 -24.09 10.55
N ASN A 5 25.86 -24.42 11.38
CA ASN A 5 25.80 -25.47 12.40
C ASN A 5 25.19 -24.91 13.68
N TYR A 6 24.08 -25.49 14.16
CA TYR A 6 23.52 -25.21 15.49
C TYR A 6 23.95 -26.28 16.51
N ARG A 7 24.58 -25.84 17.61
CA ARG A 7 24.81 -26.63 18.82
C ARG A 7 23.65 -26.42 19.79
N PHE A 8 23.06 -27.51 20.27
CA PHE A 8 22.03 -27.53 21.30
C PHE A 8 22.60 -27.14 22.68
N PHE A 9 21.91 -26.24 23.39
CA PHE A 9 22.05 -26.07 24.85
C PHE A 9 20.75 -26.53 25.53
N LEU A 10 20.88 -27.45 26.48
CA LEU A 10 19.82 -27.84 27.41
C LEU A 10 19.51 -26.68 28.37
N ILE A 11 18.25 -26.27 28.46
CA ILE A 11 17.75 -25.37 29.51
C ILE A 11 16.84 -26.19 30.44
N THR A 12 17.19 -26.16 31.72
CA THR A 12 16.50 -26.82 32.83
C THR A 12 15.15 -26.13 33.11
N LEU A 13 14.04 -26.89 33.07
CA LEU A 13 12.71 -26.42 33.47
C LEU A 13 12.63 -26.21 34.98
N VAL A 14 12.30 -24.99 35.43
CA VAL A 14 11.77 -24.72 36.76
C VAL A 14 10.25 -24.56 36.63
N ALA A 15 9.50 -25.42 37.31
CA ALA A 15 8.05 -25.39 37.32
C ALA A 15 7.53 -24.21 38.17
N LEU A 16 6.83 -23.27 37.53
CA LEU A 16 6.02 -22.25 38.20
C LEU A 16 4.54 -22.65 38.08
N ALA A 17 3.87 -22.80 39.22
CA ALA A 17 2.46 -23.12 39.30
C ALA A 17 1.58 -21.98 38.72
N PRO A 18 0.50 -22.28 37.99
CA PRO A 18 -0.36 -21.24 37.45
C PRO A 18 -1.29 -20.70 38.56
N VAL A 19 -1.16 -19.41 38.87
CA VAL A 19 -2.20 -18.67 39.59
C VAL A 19 -3.35 -18.45 38.61
N LEU A 20 -4.42 -19.22 38.76
CA LEU A 20 -5.68 -19.03 38.03
C LEU A 20 -6.33 -17.73 38.50
N LEU A 21 -6.05 -16.63 37.79
CA LEU A 21 -6.88 -15.42 37.88
C LEU A 21 -8.18 -15.70 37.13
N SER A 22 -9.25 -16.04 37.86
CA SER A 22 -10.58 -16.08 37.29
C SER A 22 -11.02 -14.67 36.88
N VAL A 23 -10.93 -14.36 35.59
CA VAL A 23 -11.59 -13.19 35.01
C VAL A 23 -13.09 -13.46 35.09
N ARG A 24 -13.81 -12.70 35.92
CA ARG A 24 -15.28 -12.67 35.89
C ARG A 24 -15.72 -12.20 34.50
N LEU A 25 -16.14 -13.12 33.66
CA LEU A 25 -16.88 -12.85 32.42
C LEU A 25 -18.22 -12.21 32.81
N GLY A 26 -18.27 -10.88 32.81
CA GLY A 26 -19.53 -10.14 32.84
C GLY A 26 -20.37 -10.48 31.61
N LYS A 27 -21.69 -10.25 31.70
CA LYS A 27 -22.72 -10.51 30.66
C LYS A 27 -22.56 -9.69 29.35
N ASP A 28 -21.35 -9.22 29.04
CA ASP A 28 -20.98 -8.30 27.96
C ASP A 28 -20.02 -8.95 26.94
N ASN A 29 -20.26 -10.22 26.61
CA ASN A 29 -19.39 -10.96 25.70
C ASN A 29 -19.85 -10.78 24.25
N LEU A 30 -19.00 -10.21 23.39
CA LEU A 30 -19.27 -10.05 21.96
C LEU A 30 -19.35 -11.41 21.23
N ALA A 31 -18.53 -12.39 21.65
CA ALA A 31 -18.32 -13.64 20.93
C ALA A 31 -19.61 -14.44 20.63
N PRO A 32 -20.56 -14.64 21.57
CA PRO A 32 -21.79 -15.40 21.30
C PRO A 32 -22.73 -14.74 20.28
N SER A 33 -22.56 -13.45 20.01
CA SER A 33 -23.36 -12.75 19.02
C SER A 33 -22.81 -12.93 17.60
N LEU A 34 -21.54 -13.31 17.43
CA LEU A 34 -20.88 -13.43 16.13
C LEU A 34 -21.17 -14.78 15.47
N SER A 35 -20.84 -14.89 14.19
CA SER A 35 -20.88 -16.13 13.40
C SER A 35 -19.94 -17.19 13.98
N GLY A 36 -20.24 -18.47 13.71
CA GLY A 36 -19.42 -19.58 14.20
C GLY A 36 -17.97 -19.60 13.67
N GLN A 37 -17.69 -18.87 12.60
CA GLN A 37 -16.35 -18.74 12.02
C GLN A 37 -15.57 -17.52 12.54
N ALA A 38 -16.25 -16.58 13.21
CA ALA A 38 -15.61 -15.44 13.83
C ALA A 38 -14.78 -15.87 15.06
N ARG A 39 -13.73 -15.12 15.37
CA ARG A 39 -12.92 -15.34 16.58
C ARG A 39 -12.69 -14.03 17.31
N VAL A 40 -12.83 -14.06 18.63
CA VAL A 40 -12.58 -12.93 19.52
C VAL A 40 -11.33 -13.22 20.32
N LEU A 41 -10.29 -12.43 20.10
CA LEU A 41 -8.96 -12.61 20.67
C LEU A 41 -8.72 -11.56 21.76
N TYR A 42 -8.24 -12.02 22.91
CA TYR A 42 -7.98 -11.20 24.08
C TYR A 42 -6.48 -11.09 24.36
N PRO A 43 -6.00 -9.96 24.91
CA PRO A 43 -4.63 -9.82 25.38
C PRO A 43 -4.20 -10.96 26.30
N GLY A 44 -2.93 -11.37 26.18
CA GLY A 44 -2.34 -12.46 26.97
C GLY A 44 -2.38 -13.85 26.29
N SER A 45 -2.93 -13.95 25.08
CA SER A 45 -2.85 -15.16 24.24
C SER A 45 -1.85 -14.99 23.09
N ASP A 46 -1.19 -16.07 22.68
CA ASP A 46 -0.30 -16.07 21.51
C ASP A 46 -1.05 -15.69 20.23
N GLU A 47 -2.31 -16.11 20.09
CA GLU A 47 -3.14 -15.74 18.96
C GLU A 47 -3.37 -14.23 18.88
N PHE A 48 -3.57 -13.56 20.01
CA PHE A 48 -3.69 -12.11 20.06
C PHE A 48 -2.36 -11.42 19.77
N ALA A 49 -1.25 -11.93 20.33
CA ALA A 49 0.08 -11.39 20.08
C ALA A 49 0.41 -11.45 18.58
N ASN A 50 0.24 -12.62 17.95
CA ASN A 50 0.47 -12.83 16.52
C ASN A 50 -0.46 -11.97 15.66
N ALA A 51 -1.76 -11.88 16.00
CA ALA A 51 -2.69 -11.04 15.27
C ALA A 51 -2.44 -9.54 15.45
N SER A 52 -1.69 -9.13 16.47
CA SER A 52 -1.30 -7.73 16.69
C SER A 52 -0.03 -7.35 15.94
N VAL A 53 0.71 -8.31 15.40
CA VAL A 53 1.88 -8.04 14.56
C VAL A 53 1.41 -7.39 13.25
N ARG A 54 2.16 -6.39 12.80
CA ARG A 54 1.84 -5.58 11.61
C ARG A 54 3.03 -5.56 10.68
N TRP A 55 2.77 -5.17 9.43
CA TRP A 55 3.82 -4.89 8.46
C TRP A 55 4.81 -3.81 8.92
N SER A 56 4.32 -2.75 9.58
CA SER A 56 5.16 -1.78 10.27
C SER A 56 4.91 -1.83 11.78
N ALA A 57 5.99 -2.07 12.53
CA ALA A 57 6.02 -1.98 13.99
C ALA A 57 6.05 -0.52 14.48
N ALA A 58 6.48 0.43 13.64
CA ALA A 58 6.49 1.85 13.97
C ALA A 58 5.05 2.36 14.14
N LYS A 59 4.81 3.15 15.19
CA LYS A 59 3.51 3.80 15.49
C LYS A 59 2.31 2.84 15.37
N SER A 60 2.29 1.83 16.23
CA SER A 60 1.25 0.80 16.23
C SER A 60 0.00 1.18 17.03
N PRO A 61 -1.20 0.72 16.60
CA PRO A 61 -2.42 0.83 17.40
C PRO A 61 -2.33 -0.08 18.63
N ALA A 62 -3.13 0.21 19.67
CA ALA A 62 -3.20 -0.63 20.86
C ALA A 62 -4.61 -1.19 21.02
N TYR A 63 -4.78 -2.49 20.73
CA TYR A 63 -6.08 -3.14 20.81
C TYR A 63 -6.35 -3.68 22.21
N SER A 64 -7.58 -3.51 22.69
CA SER A 64 -8.11 -4.23 23.86
C SER A 64 -8.82 -5.53 23.46
N LEU A 65 -9.11 -5.69 22.17
CA LEU A 65 -9.74 -6.85 21.56
C LEU A 65 -9.40 -6.89 20.07
N ILE A 66 -9.14 -8.08 19.53
CA ILE A 66 -9.13 -8.31 18.08
C ILE A 66 -10.29 -9.23 17.73
N VAL A 67 -11.06 -8.88 16.71
CA VAL A 67 -12.14 -9.70 16.16
C VAL A 67 -11.77 -10.10 14.75
N LYS A 68 -11.46 -11.38 14.54
CA LYS A 68 -11.33 -11.97 13.20
C LYS A 68 -12.74 -12.25 12.68
N VAL A 69 -13.29 -11.32 11.91
CA VAL A 69 -14.65 -11.40 11.35
C VAL A 69 -14.67 -12.33 10.15
N ALA A 70 -15.80 -13.01 9.92
CA ALA A 70 -15.97 -13.91 8.78
C ALA A 70 -17.19 -13.55 7.92
N THR A 71 -18.02 -12.61 8.36
CA THR A 71 -19.23 -12.17 7.65
C THR A 71 -19.45 -10.67 7.84
N GLU A 72 -20.24 -10.05 6.96
CA GLU A 72 -20.70 -8.66 7.10
C GLU A 72 -21.42 -8.42 8.44
N ALA A 73 -22.23 -9.37 8.88
CA ALA A 73 -22.92 -9.29 10.18
C ALA A 73 -21.96 -9.28 11.37
N ASP A 74 -20.80 -9.92 11.28
CA ASP A 74 -19.78 -9.86 12.32
C ASP A 74 -19.16 -8.46 12.41
N VAL A 75 -18.94 -7.81 11.26
CA VAL A 75 -18.46 -6.43 11.19
C VAL A 75 -19.48 -5.48 11.83
N GLN A 76 -20.77 -5.59 11.46
CA GLN A 76 -21.85 -4.80 12.05
C GLN A 76 -21.90 -4.94 13.57
N LYS A 77 -21.95 -6.18 14.07
CA LYS A 77 -22.03 -6.46 15.52
C LYS A 77 -20.81 -5.94 16.26
N THR A 78 -19.63 -6.06 15.66
CA THR A 78 -18.38 -5.55 16.25
C THR A 78 -18.37 -4.03 16.34
N ILE A 79 -18.80 -3.32 15.30
CA ILE A 79 -18.93 -1.84 15.31
C ILE A 79 -19.96 -1.39 16.35
N LEU A 80 -21.15 -2.01 16.37
CA LEU A 80 -22.19 -1.70 17.33
C LEU A 80 -21.72 -1.91 18.78
N TYR A 81 -21.01 -3.01 19.03
CA TYR A 81 -20.39 -3.28 20.33
C TYR A 81 -19.32 -2.24 20.68
N ALA A 82 -18.45 -1.88 19.75
CA ALA A 82 -17.43 -0.85 19.96
C ALA A 82 -18.07 0.48 20.37
N ASN A 83 -19.12 0.90 19.64
CA ASN A 83 -19.88 2.10 19.94
C ASN A 83 -20.55 2.06 21.31
N GLN A 84 -21.21 0.94 21.64
CA GLN A 84 -21.87 0.74 22.94
C GLN A 84 -20.87 0.82 24.10
N LYS A 85 -19.63 0.34 23.88
CA LYS A 85 -18.55 0.36 24.89
C LYS A 85 -17.69 1.62 24.84
N GLY A 86 -18.02 2.58 23.97
CA GLY A 86 -17.22 3.80 23.81
C GLY A 86 -15.78 3.54 23.34
N LYS A 87 -15.54 2.41 22.66
CA LYS A 87 -14.22 2.04 22.14
C LYS A 87 -14.04 2.51 20.70
N SER A 88 -12.84 2.95 20.36
CA SER A 88 -12.40 3.10 18.98
C SER A 88 -12.29 1.73 18.30
N PHE A 89 -12.28 1.73 16.97
CA PHE A 89 -12.06 0.51 16.19
C PHE A 89 -11.29 0.82 14.92
N LEU A 90 -10.57 -0.19 14.40
CA LEU A 90 -9.83 -0.11 13.15
C LEU A 90 -10.09 -1.37 12.32
N ALA A 91 -10.49 -1.20 11.06
CA ALA A 91 -10.55 -2.31 10.14
C ALA A 91 -9.15 -2.67 9.63
N VAL A 92 -8.85 -3.96 9.61
CA VAL A 92 -7.55 -4.50 9.20
C VAL A 92 -7.79 -5.52 8.09
N SER A 93 -7.40 -5.15 6.88
CA SER A 93 -7.26 -6.09 5.76
C SER A 93 -5.84 -6.65 5.78
N GLY A 94 -4.90 -6.10 4.98
CA GLY A 94 -3.49 -6.55 4.99
C GLY A 94 -2.56 -5.88 6.02
N GLY A 95 -3.03 -4.96 6.87
CA GLY A 95 -2.21 -4.41 7.97
C GLY A 95 -1.09 -3.42 7.61
N HIS A 96 -0.99 -2.97 6.35
CA HIS A 96 0.13 -2.19 5.81
C HIS A 96 0.15 -0.68 6.10
N GLY A 97 -0.86 -0.11 6.75
CA GLY A 97 -0.91 1.34 6.96
C GLY A 97 0.29 1.90 7.76
N THR A 98 0.91 2.99 7.33
CA THR A 98 2.12 3.53 7.99
C THR A 98 1.95 4.90 8.63
N THR A 99 0.80 5.54 8.41
CA THR A 99 0.53 6.83 9.03
C THR A 99 0.64 6.76 10.56
N SER A 100 1.28 7.78 11.11
CA SER A 100 1.41 8.00 12.56
C SER A 100 0.07 8.05 13.30
N GLN A 101 -1.02 8.40 12.61
CA GLN A 101 -2.35 8.57 13.21
C GLN A 101 -3.00 7.25 13.65
N ILE A 102 -2.57 6.10 13.10
CA ILE A 102 -3.06 4.78 13.52
C ILE A 102 -2.78 4.54 15.01
N ALA A 103 -1.67 5.07 15.54
CA ALA A 103 -1.31 4.96 16.95
C ALA A 103 -2.31 5.65 17.90
N ASN A 104 -3.22 6.49 17.38
CA ASN A 104 -4.29 7.10 18.18
C ASN A 104 -5.42 6.11 18.52
N ALA A 105 -5.49 4.95 17.86
CA ALA A 105 -6.41 3.88 18.20
C ALA A 105 -5.94 3.13 19.47
N LYS A 106 -6.04 3.79 20.63
CA LYS A 106 -5.63 3.24 21.93
C LYS A 106 -6.80 2.58 22.65
N GLY A 107 -6.59 1.36 23.14
CA GLY A 107 -7.62 0.54 23.77
C GLY A 107 -8.76 0.14 22.83
N GLY A 108 -8.57 0.28 21.51
CA GLY A 108 -9.60 0.07 20.51
C GLY A 108 -9.87 -1.42 20.21
N ILE A 109 -10.72 -1.67 19.22
CA ILE A 109 -11.01 -3.01 18.69
C ILE A 109 -10.43 -3.13 17.27
N GLY A 110 -9.56 -4.12 17.05
CA GLY A 110 -9.10 -4.48 15.71
C GLY A 110 -10.12 -5.37 15.01
N ILE A 111 -10.67 -4.95 13.88
CA ILE A 111 -11.63 -5.71 13.06
C ILE A 111 -10.88 -6.33 11.89
N HIS A 112 -10.45 -7.59 12.03
CA HIS A 112 -9.61 -8.28 11.06
C HIS A 112 -10.46 -9.01 10.01
N LEU A 113 -10.38 -8.54 8.77
CA LEU A 113 -11.20 -8.99 7.64
C LEU A 113 -10.65 -10.24 6.95
N GLY A 114 -9.47 -10.75 7.32
CA GLY A 114 -8.76 -11.80 6.55
C GLY A 114 -9.49 -13.14 6.36
N ARG A 115 -10.61 -13.40 7.04
CA ARG A 115 -11.49 -14.57 6.76
C ARG A 115 -12.59 -14.28 5.75
N MET A 116 -12.80 -13.01 5.40
CA MET A 116 -13.67 -12.55 4.32
C MET A 116 -12.80 -12.38 3.07
N ASN A 117 -12.35 -13.49 2.48
CA ASN A 117 -11.37 -13.52 1.39
C ASN A 117 -11.88 -14.23 0.12
N ASN A 118 -13.19 -14.34 -0.05
CA ASN A 118 -13.77 -14.95 -1.24
C ASN A 118 -13.60 -14.07 -2.49
N ILE A 119 -13.42 -14.72 -3.64
CA ILE A 119 -13.30 -14.12 -4.96
C ILE A 119 -14.18 -14.93 -5.93
N SER A 120 -15.02 -14.23 -6.71
CA SER A 120 -15.83 -14.84 -7.76
C SER A 120 -15.89 -13.96 -8.99
N ILE A 121 -15.89 -14.56 -10.17
CA ILE A 121 -16.19 -13.86 -11.43
C ILE A 121 -17.69 -13.87 -11.63
N VAL A 122 -18.24 -12.71 -11.99
CA VAL A 122 -19.67 -12.45 -12.21
C VAL A 122 -19.87 -11.70 -13.53
N ASP A 123 -21.12 -11.42 -13.88
CA ASP A 123 -21.50 -10.70 -15.12
C ASP A 123 -20.83 -11.30 -16.36
N ASP A 124 -20.97 -12.62 -16.54
CA ASP A 124 -20.45 -13.37 -17.68
C ASP A 124 -18.94 -13.17 -17.96
N GLY A 125 -18.16 -12.81 -16.94
CA GLY A 125 -16.72 -12.62 -17.07
C GLY A 125 -16.25 -11.17 -17.17
N GLU A 126 -17.15 -10.19 -17.02
CA GLU A 126 -16.83 -8.76 -17.10
C GLU A 126 -16.53 -8.13 -15.73
N ALA A 127 -16.91 -8.81 -14.63
CA ALA A 127 -16.65 -8.32 -13.29
C ALA A 127 -16.15 -9.42 -12.34
N ALA A 128 -15.48 -9.00 -11.27
CA ALA A 128 -15.14 -9.83 -10.12
C ALA A 128 -15.76 -9.26 -8.86
N LEU A 129 -16.38 -10.12 -8.06
CA LEU A 129 -16.87 -9.83 -6.72
C LEU A 129 -15.84 -10.35 -5.70
N ILE A 130 -15.30 -9.43 -4.90
CA ILE A 130 -14.25 -9.72 -3.91
C ILE A 130 -14.69 -9.29 -2.52
N GLU A 131 -14.27 -10.02 -1.49
CA GLU A 131 -14.50 -9.64 -0.09
C GLU A 131 -13.39 -8.74 0.48
N GLY A 132 -13.71 -8.05 1.60
CA GLY A 132 -12.87 -7.02 2.23
C GLY A 132 -11.45 -7.46 2.67
N GLY A 133 -11.25 -8.76 2.87
CA GLY A 133 -10.01 -9.38 3.32
C GLY A 133 -9.15 -9.97 2.21
N VAL A 134 -9.57 -9.89 0.94
CA VAL A 134 -8.78 -10.39 -0.20
C VAL A 134 -7.44 -9.65 -0.30
N GLN A 135 -6.35 -10.39 -0.39
CA GLN A 135 -5.02 -9.85 -0.68
C GLN A 135 -4.79 -9.67 -2.18
N ASN A 136 -3.94 -8.72 -2.55
CA ASN A 136 -3.64 -8.41 -3.95
C ASN A 136 -3.11 -9.63 -4.71
N GLY A 137 -2.14 -10.35 -4.14
CA GLY A 137 -1.56 -11.52 -4.80
C GLY A 137 -2.57 -12.65 -5.03
N ASP A 138 -3.50 -12.84 -4.08
CA ASP A 138 -4.57 -13.83 -4.19
C ASP A 138 -5.55 -13.45 -5.32
N LEU A 139 -5.90 -12.16 -5.45
CA LEU A 139 -6.73 -11.65 -6.54
C LEU A 139 -6.06 -11.81 -7.90
N VAL A 140 -4.81 -11.36 -8.03
CA VAL A 140 -4.06 -11.44 -9.29
C VAL A 140 -3.93 -12.89 -9.73
N SER A 141 -3.53 -13.79 -8.84
CA SER A 141 -3.40 -15.22 -9.14
C SER A 141 -4.74 -15.85 -9.54
N TYR A 142 -5.83 -15.51 -8.83
CA TYR A 142 -7.16 -16.04 -9.13
C TYR A 142 -7.67 -15.64 -10.52
N LEU A 143 -7.53 -14.35 -10.88
CA LEU A 143 -7.96 -13.82 -12.17
C LEU A 143 -7.07 -14.34 -13.30
N TRP A 144 -5.75 -14.30 -13.11
CA TRP A 144 -4.77 -14.71 -14.12
C TRP A 144 -4.95 -16.17 -14.53
N ALA A 145 -5.17 -17.06 -13.55
CA ALA A 145 -5.45 -18.48 -13.79
C ALA A 145 -6.74 -18.73 -14.63
N ARG A 146 -7.60 -17.72 -14.77
CA ARG A 146 -8.84 -17.75 -15.56
C ARG A 146 -8.76 -16.88 -16.81
N GLY A 147 -7.55 -16.44 -17.19
CA GLY A 147 -7.33 -15.59 -18.36
C GLY A 147 -7.89 -14.18 -18.17
N LYS A 148 -8.07 -13.72 -16.93
CA LYS A 148 -8.60 -12.40 -16.58
C LYS A 148 -7.55 -11.56 -15.85
N GLN A 149 -7.72 -10.25 -15.88
CA GLN A 149 -6.91 -9.28 -15.14
C GLN A 149 -7.73 -8.04 -14.76
N THR A 150 -7.23 -7.24 -13.82
CA THR A 150 -7.75 -5.91 -13.49
C THR A 150 -6.60 -5.05 -12.98
N ALA A 151 -6.77 -3.74 -12.85
CA ALA A 151 -5.73 -2.89 -12.27
C ALA A 151 -5.40 -3.35 -10.83
N THR A 152 -4.11 -3.62 -10.60
CA THR A 152 -3.58 -4.23 -9.37
C THR A 152 -2.87 -3.20 -8.50
N THR A 153 -2.24 -3.67 -7.41
CA THR A 153 -1.19 -2.93 -6.70
C THR A 153 0.18 -3.63 -6.80
N GLY A 154 1.24 -2.96 -6.36
CA GLY A 154 2.63 -3.42 -6.45
C GLY A 154 3.12 -4.37 -5.33
N CYS A 155 2.24 -4.92 -4.50
CA CYS A 155 2.64 -5.81 -3.40
C CYS A 155 1.55 -6.83 -3.05
N ASP A 156 1.92 -8.12 -3.01
CA ASP A 156 0.98 -9.24 -2.93
C ASP A 156 0.27 -9.36 -1.58
N CYS A 157 0.97 -9.09 -0.48
CA CYS A 157 0.43 -9.23 0.87
C CYS A 157 -0.46 -8.04 1.31
N VAL A 158 -0.54 -6.98 0.50
CA VAL A 158 -1.45 -5.85 0.75
C VAL A 158 -2.89 -6.32 0.54
N GLY A 159 -3.77 -6.00 1.49
CA GLY A 159 -5.21 -6.24 1.34
C GLY A 159 -5.80 -5.32 0.28
N TYR A 160 -6.32 -5.87 -0.82
CA TYR A 160 -6.61 -5.16 -2.06
C TYR A 160 -7.56 -3.95 -1.89
N ILE A 161 -8.57 -4.08 -1.02
CA ILE A 161 -9.55 -3.01 -0.78
C ILE A 161 -8.93 -1.74 -0.18
N ALA A 162 -7.94 -1.86 0.70
CA ALA A 162 -7.38 -0.69 1.36
C ALA A 162 -6.72 0.31 0.39
N PRO A 163 -5.80 -0.09 -0.52
CA PRO A 163 -5.19 0.82 -1.45
C PRO A 163 -6.16 1.36 -2.51
N ILE A 164 -7.13 0.57 -3.00
CA ILE A 164 -8.10 1.10 -3.99
C ILE A 164 -8.94 2.23 -3.41
N LEU A 165 -9.23 2.22 -2.10
CA LEU A 165 -9.97 3.30 -1.46
C LEU A 165 -9.22 4.63 -1.50
N GLY A 166 -7.90 4.58 -1.60
CA GLY A 166 -7.03 5.74 -1.75
C GLY A 166 -6.59 6.02 -3.20
N GLY A 167 -7.03 5.23 -4.19
CA GLY A 167 -6.58 5.30 -5.58
C GLY A 167 -6.07 3.96 -6.10
N GLY A 168 -4.91 3.52 -5.62
CA GLY A 168 -4.28 2.26 -6.02
C GLY A 168 -3.48 2.38 -7.31
N HIS A 169 -2.16 2.53 -7.17
CA HIS A 169 -1.20 2.46 -8.27
C HIS A 169 -0.70 1.03 -8.48
N GLY A 170 -0.48 0.64 -9.73
CA GLY A 170 0.02 -0.67 -10.10
C GLY A 170 0.31 -0.80 -11.59
N TRP A 171 0.69 -2.01 -12.01
CA TRP A 171 1.29 -2.32 -13.30
C TRP A 171 0.44 -1.98 -14.53
N LEU A 172 -0.88 -2.06 -14.39
CA LEU A 172 -1.83 -1.84 -15.48
C LEU A 172 -2.40 -0.41 -15.50
N ARG A 173 -1.83 0.52 -14.72
CA ARG A 173 -2.33 1.89 -14.55
C ARG A 173 -2.52 2.62 -15.88
N GLY A 174 -1.52 2.55 -16.77
CA GLY A 174 -1.59 3.30 -18.03
C GLY A 174 -2.69 2.82 -18.97
N ARG A 175 -3.06 1.54 -18.90
CA ARG A 175 -4.08 0.96 -19.78
C ARG A 175 -5.50 1.09 -19.21
N TYR A 176 -5.67 0.86 -17.91
CA TYR A 176 -7.01 0.77 -17.31
C TYR A 176 -7.34 1.92 -16.34
N GLY A 177 -6.35 2.72 -15.96
CA GLY A 177 -6.51 3.74 -14.92
C GLY A 177 -6.10 3.21 -13.55
N LEU A 178 -6.43 3.95 -12.49
CA LEU A 178 -6.16 3.50 -11.11
C LEU A 178 -7.00 2.27 -10.77
N ALA A 179 -6.61 1.53 -9.73
CA ALA A 179 -7.43 0.43 -9.24
C ALA A 179 -8.81 0.90 -8.75
N ALA A 180 -8.90 2.11 -8.19
CA ALA A 180 -10.15 2.80 -7.86
C ALA A 180 -11.07 3.01 -9.07
N ASP A 181 -10.52 3.22 -10.26
CA ASP A 181 -11.28 3.43 -11.50
C ASP A 181 -11.93 2.13 -12.01
N GLN A 182 -11.55 0.98 -11.44
CA GLN A 182 -12.15 -0.32 -11.74
C GLN A 182 -13.31 -0.66 -10.81
N LEU A 183 -13.52 0.10 -9.73
CA LEU A 183 -14.61 -0.15 -8.79
C LEU A 183 -15.95 0.14 -9.48
N LEU A 184 -16.86 -0.82 -9.48
CA LEU A 184 -18.22 -0.73 -10.03
C LEU A 184 -19.26 -0.51 -8.92
N SER A 185 -19.10 -1.22 -7.81
CA SER A 185 -19.86 -1.00 -6.58
C SER A 185 -19.10 -1.50 -5.35
N ALA A 186 -19.48 -1.01 -4.17
CA ALA A 186 -18.98 -1.48 -2.90
C ALA A 186 -20.11 -1.62 -1.88
N ARG A 187 -20.11 -2.72 -1.12
CA ARG A 187 -20.94 -2.89 0.06
C ARG A 187 -20.09 -2.60 1.29
N LEU A 188 -20.61 -1.78 2.20
CA LEU A 188 -19.87 -1.35 3.38
C LEU A 188 -20.75 -1.18 4.61
N VAL A 189 -20.13 -1.40 5.76
CA VAL A 189 -20.71 -1.14 7.08
C VAL A 189 -20.27 0.24 7.55
N LEU A 190 -21.25 1.13 7.76
CA LEU A 190 -21.05 2.49 8.27
C LEU A 190 -20.78 2.50 9.78
N ALA A 191 -20.42 3.67 10.29
CA ALA A 191 -20.05 3.88 11.68
C ALA A 191 -21.17 3.54 12.67
N ASN A 192 -22.43 3.63 12.24
CA ASN A 192 -23.60 3.29 13.04
C ASN A 192 -24.02 1.81 12.91
N GLY A 193 -23.27 0.98 12.17
CA GLY A 193 -23.57 -0.42 11.90
C GLY A 193 -24.52 -0.69 10.72
N THR A 194 -25.01 0.35 10.05
CA THR A 194 -25.85 0.20 8.84
C THR A 194 -25.02 -0.33 7.68
N VAL A 195 -25.59 -1.26 6.91
CA VAL A 195 -25.02 -1.71 5.64
C VAL A 195 -25.61 -0.87 4.52
N VAL A 196 -24.75 -0.37 3.64
CA VAL A 196 -25.14 0.36 2.44
C VAL A 196 -24.41 -0.18 1.22
N GLU A 197 -24.99 0.02 0.05
CA GLU A 197 -24.33 -0.19 -1.23
C GLU A 197 -24.01 1.16 -1.87
N ALA A 198 -22.79 1.30 -2.39
CA ALA A 198 -22.31 2.49 -3.07
C ALA A 198 -21.94 2.13 -4.51
N SER A 199 -22.59 2.74 -5.49
CA SER A 199 -22.38 2.59 -6.93
C SER A 199 -22.71 3.91 -7.63
N GLU A 200 -22.66 3.96 -8.96
CA GLU A 200 -23.10 5.14 -9.73
C GLU A 200 -24.60 5.45 -9.59
N VAL A 201 -25.41 4.46 -9.20
CA VAL A 201 -26.88 4.58 -9.13
C VAL A 201 -27.43 4.50 -7.70
N GLU A 202 -26.63 4.05 -6.73
CA GLU A 202 -27.01 3.95 -5.32
C GLU A 202 -25.92 4.58 -4.44
N ASN A 203 -26.27 5.52 -3.57
CA ASN A 203 -25.32 6.32 -2.79
C ASN A 203 -24.12 6.86 -3.62
N PRO A 204 -24.35 7.54 -4.76
CA PRO A 204 -23.30 7.93 -5.72
C PRO A 204 -22.25 8.88 -5.13
N ASP A 205 -22.65 9.70 -4.17
CA ASP A 205 -21.75 10.61 -3.46
C ASP A 205 -20.77 9.85 -2.54
N LEU A 206 -21.24 8.77 -1.90
CA LEU A 206 -20.38 7.87 -1.13
C LEU A 206 -19.47 7.07 -2.07
N PHE A 207 -20.00 6.58 -3.20
CA PHE A 207 -19.21 5.88 -4.21
C PHE A 207 -18.09 6.74 -4.81
N TRP A 208 -18.37 8.02 -5.03
CA TRP A 208 -17.36 9.02 -5.39
C TRP A 208 -16.26 9.13 -4.33
N ALA A 209 -16.64 9.17 -3.04
CA ALA A 209 -15.69 9.27 -1.93
C ALA A 209 -14.82 8.02 -1.78
N LEU A 210 -15.41 6.83 -1.92
CA LEU A 210 -14.67 5.56 -1.84
C LEU A 210 -13.58 5.44 -2.92
N ARG A 211 -13.66 6.19 -4.01
CA ARG A 211 -12.63 6.21 -5.06
C ARG A 211 -11.62 7.34 -4.81
N GLY A 212 -10.89 7.26 -3.70
CA GLY A 212 -9.72 8.11 -3.45
C GLY A 212 -9.65 8.80 -2.09
N ALA A 213 -10.72 8.79 -1.29
CA ALA A 213 -10.72 9.42 0.03
C ALA A 213 -10.19 8.53 1.18
N GLY A 214 -9.65 7.35 0.85
CA GLY A 214 -9.13 6.39 1.82
C GLY A 214 -10.21 5.77 2.70
N HIS A 215 -9.82 5.37 3.92
CA HIS A 215 -10.63 4.50 4.79
C HIS A 215 -11.62 5.27 5.67
N ASN A 216 -12.11 6.43 5.20
CA ASN A 216 -12.79 7.43 6.02
C ASN A 216 -14.31 7.22 6.21
N PHE A 217 -14.95 6.30 5.47
CA PHE A 217 -16.42 6.26 5.37
C PHE A 217 -17.08 4.97 5.83
N GLY A 218 -16.32 3.89 6.02
CA GLY A 218 -16.89 2.60 6.37
C GLY A 218 -15.91 1.44 6.25
N VAL A 219 -16.36 0.27 6.70
CA VAL A 219 -15.68 -1.00 6.47
C VAL A 219 -16.26 -1.63 5.22
N VAL A 220 -15.53 -1.60 4.11
CA VAL A 220 -15.94 -2.27 2.87
C VAL A 220 -15.83 -3.79 3.07
N THR A 221 -16.96 -4.47 3.00
CA THR A 221 -17.11 -5.91 3.18
C THR A 221 -17.03 -6.65 1.85
N GLN A 222 -17.43 -6.00 0.76
CA GLN A 222 -17.40 -6.56 -0.59
C GLN A 222 -17.25 -5.44 -1.64
N ALA A 223 -16.51 -5.70 -2.71
CA ALA A 223 -16.40 -4.82 -3.87
C ALA A 223 -16.63 -5.59 -5.16
N LYS A 224 -17.32 -4.95 -6.11
CA LYS A 224 -17.45 -5.42 -7.49
C LYS A 224 -16.49 -4.61 -8.35
N LEU A 225 -15.60 -5.30 -9.05
CA LEU A 225 -14.53 -4.71 -9.86
C LEU A 225 -14.76 -5.07 -11.32
N ARG A 226 -14.47 -4.14 -12.24
CA ARG A 226 -14.32 -4.45 -13.65
C ARG A 226 -13.07 -5.32 -13.86
N ILE A 227 -13.20 -6.35 -14.68
CA ILE A 227 -12.08 -7.20 -15.09
C ILE A 227 -12.03 -7.29 -16.62
N TYR A 228 -10.88 -7.68 -17.15
CA TYR A 228 -10.58 -7.71 -18.57
C TYR A 228 -9.97 -9.04 -18.96
N ASP A 229 -10.16 -9.47 -20.20
CA ASP A 229 -9.40 -10.59 -20.74
C ASP A 229 -7.91 -10.26 -20.86
N VAL A 230 -7.05 -11.23 -20.55
CA VAL A 230 -5.61 -11.13 -20.78
C VAL A 230 -5.35 -11.33 -22.27
N PRO A 231 -4.82 -10.33 -22.99
CA PRO A 231 -4.50 -10.49 -24.40
C PRO A 231 -3.44 -11.59 -24.60
N PRO A 232 -3.55 -12.44 -25.65
CA PRO A 232 -2.56 -13.48 -25.90
C PRO A 232 -1.11 -12.97 -26.00
N SER A 233 -0.92 -11.75 -26.51
CA SER A 233 0.38 -11.07 -26.64
C SER A 233 0.98 -10.60 -25.32
N GLU A 234 0.19 -10.53 -24.25
CA GLU A 234 0.56 -9.94 -22.96
C GLU A 234 0.58 -10.96 -21.82
N ARG A 235 0.53 -12.25 -22.15
CA ARG A 235 0.67 -13.34 -21.18
C ARG A 235 2.08 -13.43 -20.59
N GLN A 236 3.04 -12.71 -21.16
CA GLN A 236 4.42 -12.67 -20.72
C GLN A 236 4.83 -11.21 -20.50
N TRP A 237 5.51 -10.99 -19.40
CA TRP A 237 6.07 -9.72 -18.98
C TRP A 237 7.59 -9.85 -18.94
N THR A 238 8.28 -8.84 -19.43
CA THR A 238 9.73 -8.70 -19.24
C THR A 238 10.00 -7.84 -18.03
N ALA A 239 10.94 -8.28 -17.19
CA ALA A 239 11.55 -7.50 -16.14
C ALA A 239 13.06 -7.38 -16.43
N SER A 240 13.51 -6.17 -16.74
CA SER A 240 14.92 -5.86 -17.02
C SER A 240 15.47 -4.92 -15.96
N GLY A 241 16.50 -5.37 -15.24
CA GLY A 241 17.18 -4.63 -14.19
C GLY A 241 18.53 -4.11 -14.68
N PHE A 242 18.80 -2.82 -14.47
CA PHE A 242 20.05 -2.15 -14.82
C PHE A 242 20.65 -1.54 -13.56
N VAL A 243 21.88 -1.93 -13.23
CA VAL A 243 22.59 -1.46 -12.03
C VAL A 243 23.62 -0.40 -12.39
N PHE A 244 23.55 0.75 -11.73
CA PHE A 244 24.45 1.88 -11.93
C PHE A 244 25.07 2.34 -10.60
N LYS A 245 26.26 2.94 -10.69
CA LYS A 245 26.90 3.69 -9.60
C LYS A 245 26.51 5.16 -9.66
N GLU A 246 26.85 5.92 -8.62
CA GLU A 246 26.42 7.32 -8.51
C GLU A 246 26.95 8.23 -9.63
N ASP A 247 28.07 7.87 -10.29
CA ASP A 247 28.67 8.66 -11.36
C ASP A 247 27.78 8.74 -12.60
N LYS A 248 26.76 7.88 -12.69
CA LYS A 248 25.77 7.86 -13.78
C LYS A 248 24.46 8.55 -13.43
N LEU A 249 24.27 9.04 -12.20
CA LEU A 249 22.97 9.53 -11.72
C LEU A 249 22.37 10.58 -12.66
N GLU A 250 23.11 11.66 -12.96
CA GLU A 250 22.58 12.75 -13.80
C GLU A 250 22.16 12.24 -15.18
N ALA A 251 23.07 11.56 -15.89
CA ALA A 251 22.80 11.03 -17.23
C ALA A 251 21.64 10.02 -17.25
N LEU A 252 21.52 9.19 -16.21
CA LEU A 252 20.43 8.23 -16.08
C LEU A 252 19.07 8.91 -15.91
N PHE A 253 19.00 9.95 -15.07
CA PHE A 253 17.76 10.70 -14.87
C PHE A 253 17.45 11.68 -16.01
N GLU A 254 18.44 12.08 -16.82
CA GLU A 254 18.22 12.74 -18.11
C GLU A 254 17.48 11.81 -19.07
N VAL A 255 17.99 10.59 -19.29
CA VAL A 255 17.30 9.56 -20.10
C VAL A 255 15.89 9.29 -19.57
N ALA A 256 15.72 9.20 -18.25
CA ALA A 256 14.41 8.97 -17.65
C ALA A 256 13.43 10.12 -17.90
N ASN A 257 13.89 11.37 -17.89
CA ASN A 257 13.07 12.53 -18.23
C ASN A 257 12.73 12.57 -19.72
N GLU A 258 13.67 12.23 -20.60
CA GLU A 258 13.39 12.11 -22.05
C GLU A 258 12.27 11.09 -22.31
N VAL A 259 12.30 9.94 -21.64
CA VAL A 259 11.23 8.93 -21.73
C VAL A 259 9.90 9.46 -21.18
N LEU A 260 9.91 10.28 -20.13
CA LEU A 260 8.69 10.88 -19.57
C LEU A 260 8.02 11.90 -20.50
N ASP A 261 8.82 12.56 -21.32
CA ASP A 261 8.41 13.60 -22.27
C ASP A 261 8.15 13.06 -23.67
N ASP A 262 8.48 11.79 -23.93
CA ASP A 262 8.23 11.14 -25.21
C ASP A 262 6.72 10.98 -25.44
N PRO A 263 6.13 11.65 -26.45
CA PRO A 263 4.71 11.51 -26.77
C PRO A 263 4.36 10.13 -27.33
N GLU A 264 5.35 9.34 -27.76
CA GLU A 264 5.20 7.96 -28.25
C GLU A 264 5.49 6.92 -27.16
N ARG A 265 5.66 7.36 -25.90
CA ARG A 265 5.87 6.45 -24.77
C ARG A 265 4.72 5.42 -24.69
N PRO A 266 5.01 4.11 -24.61
CA PRO A 266 3.98 3.10 -24.45
C PRO A 266 3.21 3.23 -23.12
N ALA A 267 1.89 3.08 -23.17
CA ALA A 267 1.01 3.12 -22.00
C ALA A 267 1.27 1.98 -21.00
N GLU A 268 2.01 0.96 -21.39
CA GLU A 268 2.38 -0.17 -20.54
C GLU A 268 3.79 -0.06 -19.93
N LEU A 269 4.59 0.93 -20.35
CA LEU A 269 5.98 1.05 -19.90
C LEU A 269 6.06 1.56 -18.46
N THR A 270 6.24 0.67 -17.51
CA THR A 270 6.41 0.99 -16.08
C THR A 270 7.85 0.77 -15.67
N TYR A 271 8.43 1.66 -14.87
CA TYR A 271 9.79 1.47 -14.37
C TYR A 271 10.01 2.08 -12.99
N TYR A 272 10.98 1.54 -12.26
CA TYR A 272 11.26 1.90 -10.88
C TYR A 272 12.74 2.15 -10.74
N PHE A 273 13.11 3.31 -10.20
CA PHE A 273 14.44 3.43 -9.60
C PHE A 273 14.39 3.02 -8.14
N VAL A 274 15.43 2.29 -7.73
CA VAL A 274 15.67 1.88 -6.36
C VAL A 274 17.06 2.34 -5.97
N PHE A 275 17.17 3.22 -4.98
CA PHE A 275 18.45 3.42 -4.29
C PHE A 275 18.53 2.46 -3.12
N ALA A 276 19.62 1.69 -3.05
CA ALA A 276 19.83 0.69 -2.01
C ALA A 276 21.32 0.46 -1.78
N PHE A 277 21.71 0.08 -0.55
CA PHE A 277 23.07 -0.37 -0.29
C PHE A 277 23.27 -1.79 -0.82
N ASN A 278 24.26 -1.98 -1.68
CA ASN A 278 24.69 -3.30 -2.14
C ASN A 278 26.21 -3.38 -2.11
N ARG A 279 26.73 -4.00 -1.04
CA ARG A 279 28.17 -4.08 -0.74
C ARG A 279 28.95 -4.97 -1.71
N GLU A 280 28.27 -5.80 -2.49
CA GLU A 280 28.91 -6.62 -3.53
C GLU A 280 29.24 -5.78 -4.78
N VAL A 281 28.48 -4.71 -5.04
CA VAL A 281 28.66 -3.83 -6.19
C VAL A 281 29.45 -2.57 -5.84
N ASP A 282 29.15 -1.98 -4.69
CA ASP A 282 29.87 -0.83 -4.16
C ASP A 282 30.02 -0.93 -2.64
N ALA A 283 31.27 -0.95 -2.18
CA ALA A 283 31.59 -1.21 -0.78
C ALA A 283 31.16 -0.05 0.14
N GLU A 284 31.04 1.18 -0.38
CA GLU A 284 30.84 2.39 0.42
C GLU A 284 29.50 3.06 0.09
N GLN A 285 29.22 3.28 -1.19
CA GLN A 285 28.06 4.05 -1.65
C GLN A 285 26.84 3.16 -1.93
N PRO A 286 25.61 3.69 -1.84
CA PRO A 286 24.45 3.02 -2.40
C PRO A 286 24.55 2.95 -3.92
N ILE A 287 23.84 2.00 -4.52
CA ILE A 287 23.72 1.86 -5.97
C ILE A 287 22.35 2.34 -6.44
N ILE A 288 22.22 2.57 -7.74
CA ILE A 288 20.96 2.90 -8.40
C ILE A 288 20.57 1.71 -9.28
N THR A 289 19.48 1.05 -8.95
CA THR A 289 18.91 0.00 -9.80
C THR A 289 17.67 0.52 -10.50
N LEU A 290 17.65 0.48 -11.84
CA LEU A 290 16.47 0.72 -12.64
C LEU A 290 15.85 -0.62 -13.04
N TRP A 291 14.61 -0.88 -12.60
CA TRP A 291 13.81 -1.99 -13.10
C TRP A 291 12.80 -1.50 -14.11
N VAL A 292 12.79 -2.09 -15.30
CA VAL A 292 11.82 -1.82 -16.37
C VAL A 292 10.91 -3.03 -16.51
N TYR A 293 9.59 -2.79 -16.45
CA TYR A 293 8.54 -3.79 -16.58
C TYR A 293 7.68 -3.50 -17.79
N TYR A 294 7.47 -4.51 -18.63
CA TYR A 294 6.73 -4.33 -19.88
C TYR A 294 6.04 -5.64 -20.30
N PRO A 295 4.73 -5.63 -20.68
CA PRO A 295 3.96 -6.81 -21.07
C PRO A 295 4.29 -7.28 -22.50
N SER A 296 5.56 -7.57 -22.73
CA SER A 296 6.09 -8.11 -23.98
C SER A 296 7.30 -8.99 -23.67
N THR A 297 7.88 -9.62 -24.68
CA THR A 297 9.09 -10.46 -24.56
C THR A 297 10.39 -9.67 -24.46
N ARG A 298 10.34 -8.34 -24.68
CA ARG A 298 11.46 -7.41 -24.48
C ARG A 298 10.94 -6.01 -24.16
N ILE A 299 11.74 -5.22 -23.44
CA ILE A 299 11.45 -3.79 -23.22
C ILE A 299 11.63 -2.98 -24.53
N PRO A 300 11.10 -1.74 -24.61
CA PRO A 300 11.26 -0.89 -25.80
C PRO A 300 12.74 -0.67 -26.18
N GLU A 301 13.07 -0.92 -27.45
CA GLU A 301 14.44 -0.95 -27.98
C GLU A 301 15.19 0.36 -27.75
N LYS A 302 14.56 1.49 -28.10
CA LYS A 302 15.10 2.85 -27.86
C LYS A 302 15.52 3.04 -26.39
N PHE A 303 14.71 2.58 -25.44
CA PHE A 303 15.01 2.75 -24.02
C PHE A 303 16.13 1.80 -23.56
N ASP A 304 16.13 0.53 -24.00
CA ASP A 304 17.23 -0.41 -23.73
C ASP A 304 18.57 0.12 -24.25
N GLU A 305 18.60 0.64 -25.48
CA GLU A 305 19.80 1.22 -26.09
C GLU A 305 20.34 2.42 -25.31
N GLN A 306 19.46 3.38 -24.95
CA GLN A 306 19.84 4.54 -24.14
C GLN A 306 20.42 4.12 -22.78
N LEU A 307 19.83 3.12 -22.11
CA LEU A 307 20.32 2.63 -20.83
C LEU A 307 21.66 1.88 -20.96
N ARG A 308 21.83 1.06 -21.99
CA ARG A 308 23.10 0.34 -22.25
C ARG A 308 24.23 1.29 -22.63
N ALA A 309 23.93 2.40 -23.31
CA ALA A 309 24.91 3.43 -23.66
C ALA A 309 25.54 4.08 -22.42
N LEU A 310 24.86 4.06 -21.27
CA LEU A 310 25.40 4.53 -19.98
C LEU A 310 26.35 3.52 -19.31
N ILE A 311 26.55 2.33 -19.91
CA ILE A 311 27.45 1.27 -19.45
C ILE A 311 27.12 0.83 -18.01
N PRO A 312 25.95 0.19 -17.79
CA PRO A 312 25.56 -0.33 -16.49
C PRO A 312 26.58 -1.35 -15.96
N VAL A 313 26.75 -1.41 -14.64
CA VAL A 313 27.61 -2.38 -13.96
C VAL A 313 27.11 -3.80 -14.18
N ALA A 314 25.79 -3.97 -14.14
CA ALA A 314 25.13 -5.25 -14.39
C ALA A 314 23.80 -5.01 -15.11
N VAL A 315 23.43 -5.95 -15.97
CA VAL A 315 22.11 -6.02 -16.58
C VAL A 315 21.56 -7.42 -16.35
N GLU A 316 20.40 -7.49 -15.74
CA GLU A 316 19.63 -8.72 -15.60
C GLU A 316 18.36 -8.60 -16.44
N THR A 317 17.94 -9.67 -17.10
CA THR A 317 16.65 -9.71 -17.78
C THR A 317 16.03 -11.07 -17.57
N SER A 318 14.74 -11.03 -17.25
CA SER A 318 13.94 -12.20 -16.95
C SER A 318 12.54 -11.98 -17.50
N THR A 319 11.81 -13.09 -17.62
CA THR A 319 10.42 -13.04 -18.05
C THR A 319 9.54 -13.72 -17.03
N THR A 320 8.38 -13.12 -16.81
CA THR A 320 7.40 -13.54 -15.82
C THR A 320 6.00 -13.31 -16.40
N ASP A 321 4.98 -13.37 -15.57
CA ASP A 321 3.63 -12.91 -15.89
C ASP A 321 3.16 -11.84 -14.88
N LEU A 322 1.94 -11.34 -15.03
CA LEU A 322 1.42 -10.32 -14.10
C LEU A 322 1.35 -10.84 -12.65
N ALA A 323 1.15 -12.14 -12.44
CA ALA A 323 1.13 -12.73 -11.10
C ALA A 323 2.53 -12.84 -10.49
N GLY A 324 3.57 -13.02 -11.32
CA GLY A 324 4.95 -13.12 -10.88
C GLY A 324 5.72 -11.79 -10.87
N VAL A 325 5.18 -10.69 -11.40
CA VAL A 325 5.92 -9.41 -11.51
C VAL A 325 6.33 -8.83 -10.15
N ASN A 326 5.48 -8.97 -9.13
CA ASN A 326 5.77 -8.47 -7.77
C ASN A 326 6.95 -9.20 -7.11
N ALA A 327 7.31 -10.41 -7.57
CA ALA A 327 8.46 -11.15 -7.05
C ALA A 327 9.79 -10.46 -7.37
N HIS A 328 9.90 -9.71 -8.48
CA HIS A 328 11.11 -8.95 -8.82
C HIS A 328 11.39 -7.80 -7.86
N LEU A 329 10.33 -7.22 -7.27
CA LEU A 329 10.44 -6.25 -6.18
C LEU A 329 10.52 -6.91 -4.80
N LEU A 330 10.68 -8.25 -4.75
CA LEU A 330 10.65 -9.03 -3.51
C LEU A 330 9.35 -8.82 -2.69
N ALA A 331 8.28 -8.41 -3.39
CA ALA A 331 6.97 -8.03 -2.87
C ALA A 331 5.91 -9.11 -3.16
N ASN A 332 6.35 -10.33 -3.43
CA ASN A 332 5.49 -11.51 -3.36
C ASN A 332 5.18 -11.87 -1.90
N LYS A 333 4.14 -12.68 -1.68
CA LYS A 333 3.57 -12.97 -0.34
C LYS A 333 4.59 -13.44 0.72
N ASP A 334 5.57 -14.24 0.29
CA ASP A 334 6.64 -14.78 1.16
C ASP A 334 7.96 -14.00 1.04
N GLY A 335 7.97 -12.89 0.28
CA GLY A 335 9.14 -12.07 0.05
C GLY A 335 9.46 -11.13 1.21
N PRO A 336 10.71 -10.66 1.33
CA PRO A 336 11.14 -9.76 2.41
C PRO A 336 10.38 -8.43 2.46
N ALA A 337 9.87 -7.91 1.33
CA ALA A 337 9.04 -6.72 1.35
C ALA A 337 7.69 -6.96 2.04
N CYS A 338 7.22 -8.22 2.11
CA CYS A 338 6.02 -8.63 2.84
C CYS A 338 6.29 -9.06 4.30
N ALA A 339 7.54 -9.12 4.73
CA ALA A 339 7.88 -9.53 6.09
C ALA A 339 7.28 -8.58 7.14
N GLU A 340 6.64 -9.12 8.17
CA GLU A 340 6.04 -8.34 9.24
C GLU A 340 7.01 -8.09 10.41
N GLY A 341 6.66 -7.15 11.29
CA GLY A 341 7.37 -6.93 12.55
C GLY A 341 8.59 -6.00 12.47
N LEU A 342 9.02 -5.56 11.28
CA LEU A 342 10.03 -4.51 11.13
C LEU A 342 9.40 -3.13 11.33
N SER A 343 10.19 -2.15 11.79
CA SER A 343 9.79 -0.75 11.71
C SER A 343 9.94 -0.26 10.28
N ARG A 344 8.84 0.28 9.72
CA ARG A 344 8.82 0.88 8.40
C ARG A 344 8.20 2.25 8.41
N LYS A 345 8.89 3.23 7.82
CA LYS A 345 8.44 4.61 7.70
C LYS A 345 8.61 5.07 6.26
N LEU A 346 7.61 5.78 5.74
CA LEU A 346 7.67 6.40 4.42
C LEU A 346 6.92 7.73 4.43
N THR A 347 7.18 8.53 3.40
CA THR A 347 6.40 9.73 3.10
C THR A 347 6.16 9.78 1.59
N PRO A 348 4.98 10.25 1.13
CA PRO A 348 4.67 10.30 -0.28
C PRO A 348 5.18 11.59 -0.91
N ILE A 349 5.79 11.49 -2.08
CA ILE A 349 6.02 12.64 -2.96
C ILE A 349 5.55 12.28 -4.36
N SER A 350 4.54 12.99 -4.88
CA SER A 350 4.17 12.88 -6.29
C SER A 350 4.92 13.89 -7.14
N LEU A 351 5.57 13.44 -8.21
CA LEU A 351 6.31 14.27 -9.15
C LEU A 351 5.80 14.05 -10.58
N GLN A 352 5.99 15.07 -11.43
CA GLN A 352 5.73 14.96 -12.87
C GLN A 352 7.01 14.63 -13.65
N HIS A 353 8.15 15.11 -13.16
CA HIS A 353 9.49 14.91 -13.73
C HIS A 353 10.49 14.60 -12.62
N TYR A 354 11.68 14.15 -12.97
CA TYR A 354 12.81 13.97 -12.04
C TYR A 354 13.62 15.28 -11.94
N PRO A 355 13.46 16.10 -10.87
CA PRO A 355 14.30 17.28 -10.67
C PRO A 355 15.72 16.84 -10.30
N ILE A 356 16.60 16.73 -11.31
CA ILE A 356 17.92 16.09 -11.19
C ILE A 356 18.75 16.62 -9.99
N PRO A 357 18.88 17.94 -9.74
CA PRO A 357 19.61 18.43 -8.57
C PRO A 357 19.04 17.94 -7.24
N SER A 358 17.71 17.81 -7.15
CA SER A 358 17.05 17.28 -5.96
C SER A 358 17.18 15.77 -5.85
N ILE A 359 17.17 15.03 -6.96
CA ILE A 359 17.46 13.59 -6.96
C ILE A 359 18.88 13.31 -6.48
N ARG A 360 19.87 14.08 -6.95
CA ARG A 360 21.25 14.04 -6.44
C ARG A 360 21.27 14.32 -4.94
N ARG A 361 20.59 15.37 -4.48
CA ARG A 361 20.50 15.69 -3.06
C ARG A 361 19.86 14.55 -2.24
N SER A 362 18.79 13.93 -2.73
CA SER A 362 18.15 12.78 -2.08
C SER A 362 19.09 11.58 -2.01
N PHE A 363 19.85 11.31 -3.07
CA PHE A 363 20.86 10.24 -3.08
C PHE A 363 21.96 10.50 -2.04
N GLU A 364 22.47 11.73 -1.93
CA GLU A 364 23.46 12.10 -0.91
C GLU A 364 22.92 11.93 0.52
N ILE A 365 21.68 12.34 0.79
CA ILE A 365 21.04 12.15 2.09
C ILE A 365 20.94 10.65 2.40
N PHE A 366 20.50 9.85 1.43
CA PHE A 366 20.38 8.40 1.55
C PHE A 366 21.75 7.71 1.77
N ALA A 367 22.79 8.14 1.05
CA ALA A 367 24.15 7.61 1.17
C ALA A 367 24.77 7.86 2.55
N ASN A 368 24.43 8.99 3.18
CA ASN A 368 24.94 9.37 4.50
C ASN A 368 24.10 8.82 5.67
N MET A 369 23.14 7.94 5.42
CA MET A 369 22.33 7.34 6.48
C MET A 369 23.17 6.45 7.42
N PRO A 370 22.83 6.38 8.71
CA PRO A 370 23.44 5.44 9.65
C PRO A 370 23.32 3.98 9.17
N ALA A 371 24.32 3.16 9.50
CA ALA A 371 24.35 1.74 9.13
C ALA A 371 23.11 0.95 9.57
N ALA A 372 22.49 1.33 10.68
CA ALA A 372 21.26 0.71 11.17
C ALA A 372 20.04 0.89 10.25
N LEU A 373 20.12 1.76 9.23
CA LEU A 373 19.09 2.02 8.24
C LEU A 373 19.47 1.52 6.83
N HIS A 374 20.57 0.77 6.66
CA HIS A 374 21.04 0.36 5.33
C HIS A 374 20.15 -0.69 4.63
N ASP A 375 19.21 -1.31 5.36
CA ASP A 375 18.14 -2.15 4.78
C ASP A 375 16.98 -1.33 4.16
N SER A 376 17.07 -0.01 4.23
CA SER A 376 16.11 0.93 3.64
C SER A 376 16.30 1.04 2.13
N VAL A 377 15.28 1.55 1.44
CA VAL A 377 15.31 1.81 0.01
C VAL A 377 14.67 3.16 -0.32
N MET A 378 15.14 3.83 -1.37
CA MET A 378 14.43 4.94 -1.99
C MET A 378 13.74 4.43 -3.25
N PHE A 379 12.41 4.44 -3.29
CA PHE A 379 11.65 4.15 -4.49
C PHE A 379 11.35 5.43 -5.26
N LEU A 380 11.54 5.38 -6.58
CA LEU A 380 10.99 6.34 -7.52
C LEU A 380 10.17 5.55 -8.54
N GLU A 381 8.90 5.32 -8.21
CA GLU A 381 7.99 4.48 -8.96
C GLU A 381 7.38 5.29 -10.12
N ASN A 382 7.67 4.91 -11.36
CA ASN A 382 7.12 5.54 -12.53
C ASN A 382 6.00 4.71 -13.12
N TYR A 383 4.79 5.28 -13.17
CA TYR A 383 3.66 4.64 -13.79
C TYR A 383 3.11 5.50 -14.93
N PRO A 384 2.86 4.94 -16.12
CA PRO A 384 2.14 5.66 -17.19
C PRO A 384 0.78 6.15 -16.70
N ASN A 385 0.35 7.30 -17.21
CA ASN A 385 -0.85 7.99 -16.75
C ASN A 385 -1.89 8.20 -17.86
N ASP A 386 -1.69 7.60 -19.04
CA ASP A 386 -2.51 7.76 -20.24
C ASP A 386 -4.00 7.61 -19.94
N ARG A 387 -4.44 6.42 -19.53
CA ARG A 387 -5.85 6.19 -19.17
C ARG A 387 -6.29 6.99 -17.93
N VAL A 388 -5.37 7.30 -17.01
CA VAL A 388 -5.69 8.09 -15.80
C VAL A 388 -6.05 9.53 -16.15
N LEU A 389 -5.41 10.10 -17.18
CA LEU A 389 -5.67 11.46 -17.67
C LEU A 389 -6.98 11.58 -18.47
N GLU A 390 -7.43 10.50 -19.10
CA GLU A 390 -8.71 10.46 -19.82
C GLU A 390 -9.94 10.48 -18.89
N ILE A 391 -9.76 10.09 -17.62
CA ILE A 391 -10.84 10.05 -16.64
C ILE A 391 -10.96 11.42 -15.97
N ASP A 392 -12.15 12.01 -16.02
CA ASP A 392 -12.44 13.31 -15.41
C ASP A 392 -12.01 13.32 -13.93
N ALA A 393 -11.12 14.25 -13.57
CA ALA A 393 -10.62 14.41 -12.20
C ALA A 393 -11.73 14.76 -11.18
N ASN A 394 -12.88 15.22 -11.64
CA ASN A 394 -14.04 15.50 -10.79
C ASN A 394 -14.89 14.26 -10.50
N SER A 395 -14.72 13.18 -11.28
CA SER A 395 -15.53 11.94 -11.18
C SER A 395 -15.21 11.07 -9.96
N THR A 396 -14.10 11.36 -9.25
CA THR A 396 -13.63 10.61 -8.08
C THR A 396 -13.06 11.54 -7.01
N ALA A 397 -12.92 11.05 -5.77
CA ALA A 397 -12.22 11.77 -4.71
C ALA A 397 -10.69 11.76 -4.87
N PHE A 398 -10.13 10.87 -5.70
CA PHE A 398 -8.69 10.81 -5.92
C PHE A 398 -8.16 12.12 -6.56
N PRO A 399 -7.20 12.80 -5.92
CA PRO A 399 -6.60 14.01 -6.47
C PRO A 399 -5.50 13.73 -7.48
N ASN A 400 -4.94 14.80 -8.06
CA ASN A 400 -3.65 14.75 -8.76
C ASN A 400 -3.47 13.59 -9.75
N ARG A 401 -4.39 13.46 -10.70
CA ARG A 401 -4.31 12.47 -11.78
C ARG A 401 -3.10 12.67 -12.72
N ILE A 402 -2.46 13.83 -12.67
CA ILE A 402 -1.31 14.20 -13.50
C ILE A 402 0.04 13.65 -13.00
N GLY A 403 0.13 13.20 -11.74
CA GLY A 403 1.39 12.67 -11.19
C GLY A 403 1.89 11.44 -11.96
N LYS A 404 3.14 11.50 -12.43
CA LYS A 404 3.80 10.42 -13.19
C LYS A 404 4.69 9.54 -12.31
N ILE A 405 5.29 10.12 -11.28
CA ILE A 405 6.23 9.47 -10.37
C ILE A 405 5.67 9.50 -8.96
N LEU A 406 5.68 8.35 -8.30
CA LEU A 406 5.46 8.22 -6.87
C LEU A 406 6.84 7.96 -6.22
N ALA A 407 7.43 9.02 -5.67
CA ALA A 407 8.67 8.95 -4.93
C ALA A 407 8.38 8.65 -3.46
N SER A 408 9.05 7.64 -2.91
CA SER A 408 8.88 7.25 -1.50
C SER A 408 10.20 6.73 -0.91
N PRO A 409 10.82 7.47 0.03
CA PRO A 409 11.88 6.91 0.85
C PRO A 409 11.25 5.94 1.85
N LEU A 410 11.54 4.65 1.74
CA LEU A 410 11.07 3.61 2.64
C LEU A 410 12.18 3.21 3.61
N MET A 411 12.13 3.80 4.81
CA MET A 411 13.05 3.45 5.88
C MET A 411 12.63 2.13 6.51
N THR A 412 13.50 1.13 6.49
CA THR A 412 13.25 -0.21 7.06
C THR A 412 14.36 -0.56 8.03
N TYR A 413 13.99 -0.93 9.26
CA TYR A 413 14.94 -1.22 10.34
C TYR A 413 14.30 -2.07 11.44
N ALA A 414 15.13 -2.67 12.29
CA ALA A 414 14.67 -3.40 13.47
C ALA A 414 13.92 -2.45 14.43
N PRO A 415 12.82 -2.88 15.07
CA PRO A 415 12.02 -2.01 15.93
C PRO A 415 12.84 -1.31 17.02
N ASN A 416 12.97 0.02 16.91
CA ASN A 416 13.76 0.82 17.82
C ASN A 416 13.26 2.27 17.84
N ALA A 417 12.68 2.69 18.96
CA ALA A 417 12.10 4.03 19.12
C ALA A 417 13.13 5.17 18.95
N SER A 418 14.42 4.93 19.22
CA SER A 418 15.47 5.93 19.00
C SER A 418 15.80 6.10 17.51
N LEU A 419 15.67 5.04 16.71
CA LEU A 419 15.84 5.12 15.26
C LEU A 419 14.62 5.72 14.56
N ASP A 420 13.43 5.66 15.17
CA ASP A 420 12.21 6.26 14.60
C ASP A 420 12.39 7.75 14.27
N ALA A 421 12.98 8.53 15.18
CA ALA A 421 13.19 9.96 14.99
C ALA A 421 14.26 10.26 13.93
N VAL A 422 15.30 9.41 13.84
CA VAL A 422 16.35 9.54 12.83
C VAL A 422 15.78 9.24 11.44
N ALA A 423 15.01 8.16 11.32
CA ALA A 423 14.31 7.81 10.09
C ALA A 423 13.33 8.91 9.66
N ASP A 424 12.55 9.47 10.59
CA ASP A 424 11.65 10.60 10.30
C ASP A 424 12.41 11.83 9.75
N GLY A 425 13.54 12.20 10.36
CA GLY A 425 14.35 13.32 9.88
C GLY A 425 14.89 13.10 8.46
N ILE A 426 15.38 11.90 8.15
CA ILE A 426 15.89 11.56 6.81
C ILE A 426 14.80 11.63 5.75
N ILE A 427 13.62 11.04 6.00
CA ILE A 427 12.52 11.07 5.01
C ILE A 427 11.99 12.48 4.82
N ASP A 428 11.97 13.31 5.87
CA ASP A 428 11.56 14.71 5.81
C ASP A 428 12.56 15.53 4.98
N ASP A 429 13.87 15.37 5.19
CA ASP A 429 14.91 16.03 4.39
C ASP A 429 14.84 15.65 2.89
N ILE A 430 14.58 14.37 2.59
CA ILE A 430 14.40 13.89 1.21
C ILE A 430 13.14 14.51 0.59
N ARG A 431 12.01 14.49 1.34
CA ARG A 431 10.75 15.09 0.89
C ARG A 431 10.92 16.57 0.58
N ASP A 432 11.54 17.33 1.47
CA ASP A 432 11.74 18.77 1.31
C ASP A 432 12.62 19.08 0.10
N ALA A 433 13.68 18.30 -0.13
CA ALA A 433 14.54 18.44 -1.31
C ALA A 433 13.76 18.21 -2.61
N LEU A 434 12.94 17.14 -2.68
CA LEU A 434 12.16 16.82 -3.87
C LEU A 434 11.01 17.80 -4.12
N VAL A 435 10.27 18.19 -3.08
CA VAL A 435 9.20 19.20 -3.17
C VAL A 435 9.78 20.53 -3.67
N LYS A 436 10.89 21.00 -3.08
CA LYS A 436 11.57 22.22 -3.53
C LYS A 436 12.00 22.12 -4.99
N GLY A 437 12.59 21.00 -5.41
CA GLY A 437 13.05 20.78 -6.77
C GLY A 437 11.92 20.70 -7.80
N SER A 438 10.75 20.21 -7.40
CA SER A 438 9.56 20.11 -8.25
C SER A 438 8.94 21.47 -8.58
N GLY A 439 9.26 22.51 -7.81
CA GLY A 439 8.63 23.84 -7.93
C GLY A 439 7.12 23.84 -7.64
N SER A 440 6.58 22.77 -7.08
CA SER A 440 5.16 22.56 -6.82
C SER A 440 4.90 22.35 -5.33
N ASN A 441 3.64 22.52 -4.90
CA ASN A 441 3.25 22.12 -3.55
C ASN A 441 3.37 20.61 -3.38
N LEU A 442 3.56 20.15 -2.14
CA LEU A 442 3.51 18.72 -1.83
C LEU A 442 2.17 18.13 -2.26
N VAL A 443 2.22 17.04 -3.02
CA VAL A 443 1.07 16.19 -3.28
C VAL A 443 1.34 14.81 -2.72
N ALA A 444 0.47 14.39 -1.81
CA ALA A 444 0.63 13.21 -0.98
C ALA A 444 -0.39 12.15 -1.38
N TYR A 445 0.10 11.02 -1.89
CA TYR A 445 -0.74 9.85 -2.09
C TYR A 445 -1.16 9.30 -0.71
N ILE A 446 -2.46 9.33 -0.43
CA ILE A 446 -3.03 9.00 0.90
C ILE A 446 -2.52 7.67 1.47
N ASN A 447 -2.39 6.62 0.65
CA ASN A 447 -1.96 5.30 1.14
C ASN A 447 -0.51 5.27 1.64
N TYR A 448 0.28 6.28 1.29
CA TYR A 448 1.68 6.45 1.70
C TYR A 448 1.85 7.59 2.72
N ALA A 449 0.77 8.30 3.07
CA ALA A 449 0.80 9.45 3.96
C ALA A 449 1.41 9.10 5.33
N LYS A 450 2.33 9.94 5.78
CA LYS A 450 2.99 9.85 7.09
C LYS A 450 2.08 10.37 8.21
N GLY A 451 1.21 11.31 7.88
CA GLY A 451 0.22 11.91 8.76
C GLY A 451 0.57 13.33 9.24
N ASP A 452 1.60 13.95 8.68
CA ASP A 452 1.96 15.35 8.90
C ASP A 452 1.60 16.26 7.70
N GLU A 453 1.11 15.65 6.61
CA GLU A 453 0.70 16.37 5.41
C GLU A 453 -0.57 17.20 5.65
N SER A 454 -0.69 18.33 4.96
CA SER A 454 -1.94 19.10 4.97
C SER A 454 -3.06 18.33 4.29
N LEU A 455 -4.31 18.68 4.61
CA LEU A 455 -5.46 18.08 3.95
C LEU A 455 -5.48 18.39 2.45
N GLU A 456 -4.98 19.55 2.03
CA GLU A 456 -4.85 19.94 0.63
C GLU A 456 -3.80 19.08 -0.10
N ALA A 457 -2.70 18.76 0.56
CA ALA A 457 -1.68 17.87 -0.01
C ALA A 457 -2.24 16.46 -0.25
N VAL A 458 -3.09 15.96 0.65
CA VAL A 458 -3.67 14.61 0.59
C VAL A 458 -4.88 14.53 -0.33
N TYR A 459 -5.77 15.53 -0.30
CA TYR A 459 -7.08 15.49 -0.95
C TYR A 459 -7.22 16.45 -2.13
N GLY A 460 -6.25 17.31 -2.40
CA GLY A 460 -6.29 18.28 -3.49
C GLY A 460 -6.37 19.73 -3.01
N TYR A 461 -5.78 20.63 -3.79
CA TYR A 461 -5.70 22.07 -3.48
C TYR A 461 -6.93 22.85 -3.95
N GLU A 462 -7.77 22.25 -4.79
CA GLU A 462 -9.05 22.83 -5.18
C GLU A 462 -10.07 22.75 -4.02
N PRO A 463 -10.68 23.87 -3.60
CA PRO A 463 -11.51 23.90 -2.38
C PRO A 463 -12.72 22.95 -2.42
N TRP A 464 -13.34 22.80 -3.59
CA TRP A 464 -14.61 22.07 -3.74
C TRP A 464 -14.50 20.60 -3.32
N ARG A 465 -13.33 19.96 -3.49
CA ARG A 465 -13.16 18.54 -3.20
C ARG A 465 -13.13 18.29 -1.70
N LEU A 466 -12.35 19.08 -0.97
CA LEU A 466 -12.33 19.04 0.49
C LEU A 466 -13.67 19.46 1.11
N GLU A 467 -14.34 20.46 0.55
CA GLU A 467 -15.70 20.85 0.98
C GLU A 467 -16.70 19.70 0.81
N LYS A 468 -16.68 19.03 -0.36
CA LYS A 468 -17.52 17.86 -0.61
C LYS A 468 -17.19 16.73 0.37
N LEU A 469 -15.91 16.40 0.56
CA LEU A 469 -15.48 15.36 1.49
C LEU A 469 -15.92 15.64 2.93
N ARG A 470 -15.78 16.87 3.42
CA ARG A 470 -16.23 17.28 4.76
C ARG A 470 -17.74 17.15 4.93
N ARG A 471 -18.52 17.56 3.92
CA ARG A 471 -19.98 17.37 3.91
C ARG A 471 -20.33 15.88 4.03
N LEU A 472 -19.73 15.03 3.19
CA LEU A 472 -19.97 13.59 3.21
C LEU A 472 -19.53 12.96 4.53
N LYS A 473 -18.41 13.41 5.11
CA LYS A 473 -17.95 12.91 6.40
C LYS A 473 -18.98 13.19 7.50
N LYS A 474 -19.58 14.39 7.52
CA LYS A 474 -20.67 14.75 8.44
C LYS A 474 -21.93 13.90 8.22
N GLU A 475 -22.21 13.49 7.00
CA GLU A 475 -23.37 12.67 6.64
C GLU A 475 -23.19 11.21 7.05
N PHE A 476 -22.08 10.59 6.67
CA PHE A 476 -21.86 9.14 6.82
C PHE A 476 -21.14 8.74 8.12
N ASP A 477 -20.37 9.67 8.72
CA ASP A 477 -19.66 9.45 9.99
C ASP A 477 -19.61 10.73 10.85
N PRO A 478 -20.78 11.24 11.31
CA PRO A 478 -20.88 12.49 12.07
C PRO A 478 -20.11 12.50 13.40
N PHE A 479 -19.72 11.33 13.91
CA PHE A 479 -19.01 11.17 15.17
C PHE A 479 -17.51 10.88 14.99
N GLY A 480 -17.01 10.89 13.75
CA GLY A 480 -15.59 10.67 13.46
C GLY A 480 -15.07 9.30 13.93
N ARG A 481 -15.89 8.24 13.79
CA ARG A 481 -15.50 6.87 14.17
C ARG A 481 -14.40 6.31 13.27
N PHE A 482 -14.31 6.75 12.02
CA PHE A 482 -13.27 6.40 11.05
C PHE A 482 -12.25 7.53 10.87
N ASN A 483 -11.42 7.82 11.89
CA ASN A 483 -10.49 8.97 11.90
C ASN A 483 -9.00 8.60 12.17
N PHE A 484 -8.63 7.33 12.01
CA PHE A 484 -7.28 6.85 12.34
C PHE A 484 -6.30 6.81 11.16
N PHE A 485 -6.73 7.23 9.97
CA PHE A 485 -5.91 7.25 8.76
C PHE A 485 -6.26 8.46 7.90
N ALA A 486 -5.39 9.49 7.91
CA ALA A 486 -5.60 10.75 7.19
C ALA A 486 -7.03 11.33 7.34
N PRO A 487 -7.51 11.61 8.57
CA PRO A 487 -8.89 12.05 8.80
C PRO A 487 -9.24 13.33 8.02
N ILE A 488 -10.44 13.38 7.43
CA ILE A 488 -10.92 14.53 6.65
C ILE A 488 -11.27 15.75 7.52
N VAL A 489 -11.62 15.51 8.80
CA VAL A 489 -12.09 16.51 9.78
C VAL A 489 -11.36 16.40 11.11
#